data_AF-A0A6S7E6S8-F1
#
_entry.id   AF-A0A6S7E6S8-F1
#
_cell.length_a   1.000
_cell.length_b   1.000
_cell.length_c   1.000
_cell.angle_alpha   90.00
_cell.angle_beta   90.00
_cell.angle_gamma   90.00
#
_symmetry.space_group_name_H-M   'P 1'
#
loop_
_entity.id
_entity.type
_entity.pdbx_description
1 polymer ?
#
loop_
_entity_poly.entity_id
_entity_poly.type
_entity_poly.pdbx_seq_one_letter_code
_entity_poly.pdbx_strand_id
1 'polypeptide(L)' 'MNNDDLDQVYTSMAQALTRVGESQAPLFLSILGLSLLSRQPDAATALALLAQAESACLSEGAVANYPAATTPRPT' A
#
# COMPACT_ATOMS: atom_id res chain seq x y z
N MET A 1 -12.89 -6.31 -7.97
CA MET A 1 -12.33 -5.02 -8.46
C MET A 1 -11.39 -5.38 -9.59
N ASN A 2 -11.49 -4.71 -10.74
CA ASN A 2 -10.59 -4.98 -11.87
C ASN A 2 -9.25 -4.26 -11.66
N ASN A 3 -8.22 -4.64 -12.42
CA ASN A 3 -6.90 -3.98 -12.35
C ASN A 3 -7.00 -2.48 -12.66
N ASP A 4 -7.88 -2.09 -13.57
CA ASP A 4 -8.11 -0.69 -13.96
C ASP A 4 -8.70 0.16 -12.80
N ASP A 5 -9.69 -0.40 -12.08
CA ASP A 5 -10.25 0.21 -10.87
C ASP A 5 -9.19 0.37 -9.77
N LEU A 6 -8.32 -0.63 -9.61
CA LEU A 6 -7.23 -0.57 -8.64
C LEU A 6 -6.21 0.51 -8.99
N ASP A 7 -5.81 0.61 -10.26
CA ASP A 7 -4.90 1.65 -10.75
C ASP A 7 -5.49 3.05 -10.54
N GLN A 8 -6.78 3.23 -10.86
CA GLN A 8 -7.48 4.49 -10.68
C GLN A 8 -7.55 4.91 -9.19
N VAL A 9 -7.86 3.96 -8.30
CA VAL A 9 -7.91 4.22 -6.85
C VAL A 9 -6.52 4.51 -6.29
N TYR A 10 -5.50 3.77 -6.73
CA TYR A 10 -4.11 3.99 -6.32
C TYR A 10 -3.59 5.36 -6.80
N THR A 11 -3.82 5.70 -8.06
CA THR A 11 -3.47 7.01 -8.64
C THR A 11 -4.15 8.14 -7.89
N SER A 12 -5.45 7.99 -7.57
CA SER A 12 -6.20 9.00 -6.82
C SER A 12 -5.67 9.16 -5.39
N MET A 13 -5.27 8.06 -4.74
CA MET A 13 -4.65 8.08 -3.42
C MET A 13 -3.28 8.78 -3.45
N ALA A 14 -2.43 8.48 -4.43
CA ALA A 14 -1.12 9.13 -4.59
C ALA A 14 -1.27 10.64 -4.80
N GLN A 15 -2.20 11.07 -5.67
CA GLN A 15 -2.50 12.48 -5.86
C GLN A 15 -3.03 13.16 -4.60
N ALA A 16 -3.87 12.46 -3.82
CA ALA A 16 -4.35 12.97 -2.54
C ALA A 16 -3.17 13.19 -1.58
N LEU A 17 -2.30 12.19 -1.41
CA LEU A 17 -1.09 12.28 -0.58
C LEU A 17 -0.19 13.45 -0.99
N THR A 18 0.05 13.66 -2.29
CA THR A 18 0.80 14.81 -2.79
C THR A 18 0.16 16.14 -2.42
N ARG A 19 -1.18 16.24 -2.46
CA ARG A 19 -1.91 17.45 -2.06
C ARG A 19 -1.87 17.69 -0.55
N VAL A 20 -1.93 16.66 0.28
CA VAL A 20 -1.87 16.82 1.75
C VAL A 20 -0.45 17.14 2.22
N GLY A 21 0.56 16.67 1.48
CA GLY A 21 1.97 16.86 1.76
C GLY A 21 2.54 15.86 2.78
N GLU A 22 3.86 15.68 2.77
CA GLU A 22 4.58 14.69 3.59
C GLU A 22 4.29 14.81 5.09
N SER A 23 4.21 16.04 5.62
CA SER A 23 3.95 16.27 7.05
C SER A 23 2.59 15.74 7.52
N GLN A 24 1.60 15.68 6.62
CA GLN A 24 0.24 15.24 6.92
C GLN A 24 -0.09 13.86 6.36
N ALA A 25 0.80 13.26 5.56
CA ALA A 25 0.67 11.90 5.07
C ALA A 25 0.34 10.87 6.16
N PRO A 26 1.03 10.82 7.32
CA PRO A 26 0.70 9.84 8.37
C PRO A 26 -0.70 10.05 8.96
N LEU A 27 -1.13 11.31 9.11
CA LEU A 27 -2.47 11.63 9.60
C LEU A 27 -3.54 11.25 8.57
N PHE A 28 -3.33 11.57 7.29
CA PHE A 28 -4.22 11.20 6.19
C PHE A 28 -4.41 9.67 6.12
N LEU A 29 -3.30 8.92 6.17
CA LEU A 29 -3.34 7.45 6.15
C LEU A 29 -4.03 6.87 7.38
N SER A 30 -3.85 7.48 8.55
CA SER A 30 -4.55 7.08 9.78
C SER A 30 -6.07 7.23 9.65
N ILE A 31 -6.54 8.36 9.09
CA ILE A 31 -7.96 8.63 8.87
C ILE A 31 -8.55 7.69 7.81
N LEU A 32 -7.84 7.49 6.70
CA LEU A 32 -8.25 6.56 5.65
C LEU A 32 -8.31 5.13 6.19
N GLY A 33 -7.29 4.69 6.92
CA GLY A 33 -7.22 3.38 7.55
C GLY A 33 -8.37 3.16 8.53
N LEU A 34 -8.64 4.11 9.43
CA LEU A 34 -9.76 4.02 10.36
C LEU A 34 -11.12 3.94 9.64
N SER A 35 -11.29 4.72 8.57
CA SER A 35 -12.51 4.70 7.75
C SER A 35 -12.73 3.36 7.06
N LEU A 36 -11.65 2.71 6.60
CA LEU A 36 -11.70 1.38 6.00
C LEU A 36 -11.96 0.29 7.04
N LEU A 37 -11.33 0.37 8.21
CA LEU A 37 -11.53 -0.54 9.34
C LEU A 37 -12.97 -0.48 9.86
N SER A 38 -13.55 0.72 9.97
CA SER A 38 -14.95 0.91 10.39
C SER A 38 -15.97 0.26 9.46
N ARG A 39 -15.59 -0.04 8.21
CA ARG A 39 -16.45 -0.70 7.22
C ARG A 39 -16.26 -2.21 7.20
N GLN A 40 -15.30 -2.74 7.96
CA GLN A 40 -15.12 -4.18 8.07
C GLN A 40 -16.21 -4.76 8.96
N PRO A 41 -16.83 -5.87 8.55
CA PRO A 41 -17.88 -6.51 9.32
C PRO A 41 -17.34 -7.24 10.57
N ASP A 42 -16.03 -7.48 10.65
CA ASP A 42 -15.42 -8.31 11.68
C ASP A 42 -14.02 -7.82 12.10
N ALA A 43 -13.76 -7.85 13.41
CA ALA A 43 -12.52 -7.38 14.00
C ALA A 43 -11.34 -8.31 13.71
N ALA A 44 -11.55 -9.62 13.59
CA ALA A 44 -10.46 -10.55 13.28
C ALA A 44 -9.95 -10.35 11.85
N THR A 45 -10.86 -10.05 10.91
CA THR A 45 -10.50 -9.69 9.53
C THR A 45 -9.68 -8.40 9.48
N ALA A 46 -10.10 -7.38 10.23
CA ALA A 46 -9.36 -6.13 10.38
C ALA A 46 -7.95 -6.32 10.96
N LEU A 47 -7.83 -7.13 12.02
CA LEU A 47 -6.54 -7.45 12.65
C LEU A 47 -5.62 -8.24 11.71
N ALA A 48 -6.17 -9.18 10.92
CA ALA A 48 -5.40 -9.93 9.93
C ALA A 48 -4.84 -9.04 8.80
N LEU A 49 -5.63 -8.05 8.34
CA LEU A 49 -5.15 -7.06 7.36
C LEU A 49 -4.05 -6.17 7.94
N LEU A 50 -4.18 -5.77 9.21
CA LEU A 50 -3.18 -4.98 9.91
C LEU A 50 -1.86 -5.75 10.05
N ALA A 51 -1.91 -7.02 10.48
CA ALA A 51 -0.74 -7.87 10.61
C ALA A 51 -0.04 -8.13 9.25
N GLN A 52 -0.80 -8.26 8.17
CA GLN A 52 -0.25 -8.38 6.81
C GLN A 52 0.45 -7.10 6.36
N ALA A 53 -0.16 -5.93 6.59
CA ALA A 53 0.45 -4.65 6.23
C ALA A 53 1.74 -4.39 7.03
N GLU A 54 1.73 -4.71 8.34
CA GLU A 54 2.92 -4.62 9.19
C GLU A 54 4.02 -5.57 8.70
N SER A 55 3.67 -6.83 8.42
CA SER A 55 4.62 -7.81 7.87
C SER A 55 5.19 -7.35 6.52
N ALA A 56 4.36 -6.77 5.63
CA ALA A 56 4.83 -6.25 4.36
C ALA A 56 5.84 -5.11 4.55
N CYS A 57 5.52 -4.11 5.39
CA CYS A 57 6.39 -2.97 5.66
C CYS A 57 7.71 -3.39 6.33
N LEU A 58 7.67 -4.34 7.26
CA LEU A 58 8.86 -4.90 7.90
C LEU A 58 9.64 -5.83 6.97
N SER A 59 8.95 -6.49 6.04
CA SER A 59 9.54 -7.34 5.01
C SER A 59 10.13 -6.53 3.85
N GLU A 60 9.89 -5.22 3.74
CA GLU A 60 10.49 -4.35 2.72
C GLU A 60 12.01 -4.14 2.90
N GLY A 61 12.63 -4.77 3.92
CA GLY A 61 14.07 -5.07 3.89
C GLY A 61 14.48 -6.07 2.79
N ALA A 62 13.54 -6.72 2.11
CA ALA A 62 13.78 -7.72 1.06
C ALA A 62 13.31 -7.29 -0.35
N VAL A 63 12.52 -6.22 -0.51
CA VAL A 63 12.07 -5.75 -1.85
C VAL A 63 13.12 -4.90 -2.57
N ALA A 64 14.21 -4.51 -1.88
CA ALA A 64 15.42 -4.01 -2.53
C ALA A 64 16.23 -5.12 -3.25
N ASN A 65 15.78 -6.38 -3.18
CA ASN A 65 16.25 -7.48 -4.02
C ASN A 65 15.19 -7.86 -5.06
N TYR A 66 14.73 -6.90 -5.85
CA TYR A 66 14.33 -7.23 -7.20
C TYR A 66 15.61 -7.64 -7.95
N PRO A 67 15.78 -8.91 -8.38
CA PRO A 67 16.80 -9.17 -9.37
C PRO A 67 16.37 -8.37 -10.59
N ALA A 68 17.13 -7.33 -10.94
CA ALA A 68 17.06 -6.76 -12.27
C ALA A 68 17.11 -7.95 -13.22
N ALA A 69 16.08 -8.13 -14.04
CA ALA A 69 16.06 -9.17 -15.05
C ALA A 69 17.38 -9.06 -15.83
N THR A 70 18.30 -9.99 -15.56
CA THR A 70 19.57 -10.10 -16.26
C THR A 70 19.21 -10.13 -17.73
N THR A 71 19.51 -9.06 -18.44
CA THR A 71 19.44 -9.03 -19.88
C THR A 71 20.57 -9.95 -20.35
N PRO A 72 20.31 -11.11 -20.98
CA PRO A 72 21.38 -11.84 -21.61
C PRO A 72 21.63 -11.20 -22.98
N ARG A 73 22.74 -10.49 -23.09
CA ARG A 73 23.40 -10.17 -24.36
C ARG A 73 24.91 -10.16 -24.10
N PRO A 74 25.82 -10.55 -25.03
CA PRO A 74 25.73 -11.41 -26.23
C PRO A 74 26.81 -12.52 -26.25
N THR A 75 26.82 -13.35 -27.30
CA THR A 75 28.03 -13.62 -28.11
C THR A 75 27.66 -13.57 -29.58
#